data_AF-A0A7C2GLI2-F1
#
_entry.id   AF-A0A7C2GLI2-F1
#
_cell.length_a   1.000
_cell.length_b   1.000
_cell.length_c   1.000
_cell.angle_alpha   90.00
_cell.angle_beta   90.00
_cell.angle_gamma   90.00
#
_symmetry.space_group_name_H-M   'P 1'
#
loop_
_entity.id
_entity.type
_entity.pdbx_description
1 polymer ?
#
loop_
_entity_poly.entity_id
_entity_poly.type
_entity_poly.pdbx_seq_one_letter_code
_entity_poly.pdbx_strand_id
1 'polypeptide(L)'
;MAEQGKIAEYRRQLEAYEAEKAEKAKRFDPKALAEDTRKIHTIYDQELGEIRYGLLTWKEFKALNLETVEDNEEKFYRVIHAMLRKAEPALSWEEFEALPFHVKAILATRLSQVFPRFLAQQQTPP
;
A
#
# COMPACT_ATOMS: atom_id res chain seq x y z
N MET A 1 -49.33 5.61 -15.99
CA MET A 1 -48.19 5.05 -16.74
C MET A 1 -46.82 5.65 -16.39
N ALA A 2 -46.71 6.64 -15.47
CA ALA A 2 -45.42 7.24 -15.10
C ALA A 2 -44.65 6.49 -13.98
N GLU A 3 -45.34 5.65 -13.19
CA GLU A 3 -44.75 4.89 -12.08
C GLU A 3 -43.90 3.71 -12.53
N GLN A 4 -44.27 3.04 -13.63
CA GLN A 4 -43.55 1.85 -14.10
C GLN A 4 -42.16 2.18 -14.67
N GLY A 5 -41.99 3.36 -15.28
CA GLY A 5 -40.69 3.85 -15.75
C GLY A 5 -39.72 4.14 -14.61
N LYS A 6 -40.21 4.76 -13.53
CA LYS A 6 -39.40 5.01 -12.31
C LYS A 6 -38.97 3.71 -11.64
N ILE A 7 -39.86 2.72 -11.52
CA ILE A 7 -39.53 1.42 -10.91
C ILE A 7 -38.44 0.68 -11.72
N ALA A 8 -38.48 0.76 -13.05
CA ALA A 8 -37.45 0.17 -13.90
C ALA A 8 -36.09 0.88 -13.75
N GLU A 9 -36.09 2.20 -13.62
CA GLU A 9 -34.87 3.00 -13.44
C GLU A 9 -34.21 2.72 -12.08
N TYR A 10 -35.00 2.64 -11.01
CA TYR A 10 -34.52 2.29 -9.67
C TYR A 10 -33.96 0.87 -9.59
N ARG A 11 -34.57 -0.10 -10.27
CA ARG A 11 -34.02 -1.47 -10.37
C ARG A 11 -32.67 -1.49 -11.05
N ARG A 12 -32.53 -0.75 -12.15
CA ARG A 12 -31.27 -0.68 -12.91
C ARG A 12 -30.14 -0.03 -12.11
N GLN A 13 -30.46 0.98 -11.30
CA GLN A 13 -29.50 1.60 -10.39
C GLN A 13 -29.11 0.66 -9.23
N LEU A 14 -30.05 -0.12 -8.70
CA LEU A 14 -29.78 -1.14 -7.68
C LEU A 14 -28.88 -2.26 -8.22
N GLU A 15 -29.15 -2.78 -9.42
CA GLU A 15 -28.33 -3.81 -10.06
C GLU A 15 -26.91 -3.31 -10.35
N ALA A 16 -26.76 -2.07 -10.81
CA ALA A 16 -25.44 -1.45 -11.01
C ALA A 16 -24.68 -1.28 -9.69
N TYR A 17 -25.38 -0.88 -8.62
CA TYR A 17 -24.78 -0.71 -7.29
C TYR A 17 -24.40 -2.04 -6.64
N GLU A 18 -25.21 -3.09 -6.84
CA GLU A 18 -24.91 -4.45 -6.38
C GLU A 18 -23.77 -5.09 -7.19
N ALA A 19 -23.72 -4.88 -8.51
CA ALA A 19 -22.60 -5.32 -9.35
C ALA A 19 -21.29 -4.62 -8.94
N GLU A 20 -21.34 -3.31 -8.67
CA GLU A 20 -20.19 -2.55 -8.16
C GLU A 20 -19.76 -3.03 -6.77
N LYS A 21 -20.72 -3.37 -5.88
CA LYS A 21 -20.43 -4.00 -4.58
C LYS A 21 -19.85 -5.40 -4.72
N ALA A 22 -20.32 -6.21 -5.67
CA ALA A 22 -19.82 -7.55 -5.93
C ALA A 22 -18.42 -7.53 -6.55
N GLU A 23 -18.12 -6.58 -7.44
CA GLU A 23 -16.76 -6.30 -7.92
C GLU A 23 -15.84 -5.83 -6.79
N LYS A 24 -16.35 -5.01 -5.87
CA LYS A 24 -15.61 -4.56 -4.68
C LYS A 24 -15.42 -5.67 -3.64
N ALA A 25 -16.33 -6.64 -3.58
CA ALA A 25 -16.20 -7.87 -2.81
C ALA A 25 -15.37 -8.89 -3.58
N LYS A 26 -14.14 -8.53 -3.99
CA LYS A 26 -13.17 -9.51 -4.48
C LYS A 26 -13.00 -10.57 -3.39
N ARG A 27 -13.45 -11.78 -3.68
CA ARG A 27 -13.31 -12.94 -2.80
C ARG A 27 -11.85 -13.00 -2.35
N PHE A 28 -11.63 -12.99 -1.04
CA PHE A 28 -10.27 -13.06 -0.48
C PHE A 28 -9.59 -14.32 -1.00
N ASP A 29 -8.62 -14.14 -1.90
CA ASP A 29 -7.81 -15.21 -2.46
C ASP A 29 -6.35 -15.04 -1.97
N PRO A 30 -5.94 -15.79 -0.93
CA PRO A 30 -4.60 -15.67 -0.38
C PRO A 30 -3.50 -16.08 -1.37
N LYS A 31 -3.81 -16.91 -2.38
CA LYS A 31 -2.82 -17.30 -3.40
C LYS A 31 -2.55 -16.16 -4.36
N ALA A 32 -3.61 -15.52 -4.87
CA ALA A 32 -3.48 -14.36 -5.74
C ALA A 32 -2.75 -13.19 -5.03
N LEU A 33 -3.03 -12.97 -3.74
CA LEU A 33 -2.32 -11.97 -2.93
C LEU A 33 -0.85 -12.32 -2.70
N ALA A 34 -0.53 -13.60 -2.50
CA ALA A 34 0.86 -14.04 -2.37
C ALA A 34 1.64 -13.85 -3.68
N GLU A 35 1.02 -14.06 -4.84
CA GLU A 35 1.64 -13.75 -6.14
C GLU A 35 1.86 -12.25 -6.35
N ASP A 36 0.99 -11.41 -5.80
CA ASP A 36 1.09 -9.96 -5.90
C ASP A 36 2.38 -9.42 -5.26
N THR A 37 2.88 -10.08 -4.21
CA THR A 37 4.16 -9.72 -3.57
C THR A 37 5.40 -9.86 -4.47
N ARG A 38 5.24 -10.48 -5.65
CA ARG A 38 6.31 -10.60 -6.66
C ARG A 38 6.28 -9.47 -7.69
N LYS A 39 5.21 -8.66 -7.71
CA LYS A 39 5.04 -7.58 -8.68
C LYS A 39 5.69 -6.30 -8.18
N ILE A 40 6.09 -5.47 -9.14
CA ILE A 40 6.46 -4.08 -8.90
C ILE A 40 5.23 -3.22 -9.14
N HIS A 41 4.90 -2.43 -8.14
CA HIS A 41 3.82 -1.45 -8.14
C HIS A 41 4.41 -0.07 -8.37
N THR A 42 3.60 0.83 -8.88
CA THR A 42 3.99 2.20 -9.19
C THR A 42 2.99 3.17 -8.57
N ILE A 43 3.50 4.22 -7.94
CA ILE A 43 2.74 5.41 -7.54
C ILE A 43 3.37 6.61 -8.24
N TYR A 44 2.53 7.57 -8.64
CA TYR A 44 3.00 8.84 -9.17
C TYR A 44 2.87 9.92 -8.10
N ASP A 45 3.98 10.61 -7.87
CA ASP A 45 4.07 11.80 -7.04
C ASP A 45 4.42 13.02 -7.89
N GLN A 46 3.91 14.18 -7.52
CA GLN A 46 4.13 15.42 -8.29
C GLN A 46 5.57 15.91 -8.23
N GLU A 47 6.28 15.64 -7.13
CA GLU A 47 7.65 16.09 -6.89
C GLU A 47 8.68 15.01 -7.24
N LEU A 48 8.41 13.75 -6.85
CA LEU A 48 9.34 12.64 -7.07
C LEU A 48 9.12 11.89 -8.38
N GLY A 49 8.02 12.14 -9.08
CA GLY A 49 7.66 11.42 -10.30
C GLY A 49 7.23 9.98 -10.02
N GLU A 50 7.76 9.03 -10.80
CA GLU A 50 7.40 7.62 -10.69
C GLU A 50 8.12 6.94 -9.52
N ILE A 51 7.37 6.46 -8.53
CA ILE A 51 7.88 5.70 -7.39
C ILE A 51 7.53 4.23 -7.58
N ARG A 52 8.54 3.40 -7.85
CA ARG A 52 8.40 1.95 -8.03
C ARG A 52 8.72 1.23 -6.72
N TYR A 53 7.87 0.28 -6.32
CA TYR A 53 8.02 -0.46 -5.05
C TYR A 53 7.44 -1.87 -5.15
N GLY A 54 7.93 -2.78 -4.32
CA GLY A 54 7.33 -4.11 -4.15
C GLY A 54 6.64 -4.26 -2.80
N LEU A 55 5.62 -5.12 -2.72
CA LEU A 55 5.05 -5.51 -1.43
C LEU A 55 5.96 -6.52 -0.73
N LEU A 56 6.13 -6.35 0.58
CA LEU A 56 6.89 -7.29 1.40
C LEU A 56 5.99 -8.46 1.79
N THR A 57 6.52 -9.68 1.65
CA THR A 57 6.00 -10.86 2.31
C THR A 57 6.27 -10.80 3.82
N TRP A 58 5.52 -11.57 4.59
CA TRP A 58 5.77 -11.71 6.03
C TRP A 58 7.18 -12.22 6.35
N LYS A 59 7.75 -13.06 5.47
CA LYS A 59 9.11 -13.57 5.62
C LYS A 59 10.14 -12.46 5.43
N GLU A 60 9.98 -11.63 4.40
CA GLU A 60 10.86 -10.47 4.14
C GLU A 60 10.75 -9.45 5.27
N PHE A 61 9.53 -9.16 5.74
CA PHE A 61 9.31 -8.26 6.86
C PHE A 61 10.02 -8.71 8.14
N LYS A 62 9.91 -10.00 8.49
CA LYS A 62 10.63 -10.57 9.64
C LYS A 62 12.16 -10.50 9.49
N ALA A 63 12.67 -10.64 8.27
CA ALA A 63 14.11 -10.59 8.02
C ALA A 63 14.70 -9.18 8.24
N LEU A 64 13.87 -8.15 8.39
CA LEU A 64 14.32 -6.80 8.76
C LEU A 64 14.71 -6.68 10.24
N ASN A 65 14.37 -7.67 11.08
CA ASN A 65 14.66 -7.70 12.52
C ASN A 65 14.28 -6.39 13.24
N LEU A 66 13.09 -5.85 12.94
CA LEU A 66 12.67 -4.54 13.44
C LEU A 66 12.52 -4.49 14.97
N GLU A 67 12.40 -5.65 15.62
CA GLU A 67 12.39 -5.79 17.08
C GLU A 67 13.70 -5.37 17.74
N THR A 68 14.83 -5.38 17.01
CA THR A 68 16.13 -4.94 17.54
C THR A 68 16.37 -3.45 17.38
N VAL A 69 15.48 -2.75 16.67
CA VAL A 69 15.54 -1.31 16.47
C VAL A 69 14.70 -0.66 17.56
N GLU A 70 15.20 0.37 18.23
CA GLU A 70 14.44 1.06 19.27
C GLU A 70 13.52 2.12 18.66
N ASP A 71 14.05 2.90 17.71
CA ASP A 71 13.33 3.99 17.08
C ASP A 71 12.27 3.50 16.08
N ASN A 72 11.04 3.98 16.28
CA ASN A 72 9.91 3.64 15.42
C ASN A 72 9.99 4.31 14.05
N GLU A 73 10.62 5.49 13.97
CA GLU A 73 10.83 6.17 12.69
C GLU A 73 11.85 5.39 11.84
N GLU A 74 12.98 4.98 12.43
CA GLU A 74 13.94 4.10 11.76
C GLU A 74 13.31 2.78 11.28
N LYS A 75 12.47 2.13 12.11
CA LYS A 75 11.73 0.91 11.69
C LYS A 75 10.89 1.16 10.45
N PHE A 76 10.17 2.27 10.43
CA PHE A 76 9.32 2.63 9.31
C PHE A 76 10.14 2.85 8.03
N TYR A 77 11.27 3.56 8.14
CA TYR A 77 12.17 3.77 7.02
C TYR A 77 12.86 2.50 6.52
N ARG A 78 13.20 1.56 7.40
CA ARG A 78 13.71 0.23 7.01
C ARG A 78 12.69 -0.55 6.18
N VAL A 79 11.41 -0.44 6.50
CA VAL A 79 10.34 -1.06 5.71
C VAL A 79 10.22 -0.40 4.34
N ILE A 80 10.21 0.93 4.29
CA ILE A 80 10.18 1.69 3.03
C ILE A 80 11.37 1.31 2.15
N HIS A 81 12.58 1.30 2.71
CA HIS A 81 13.78 0.92 1.99
C HIS A 81 13.68 -0.50 1.41
N ALA A 82 13.23 -1.46 2.20
CA ALA A 82 13.04 -2.83 1.73
C ALA A 82 12.02 -2.93 0.59
N MET A 83 10.94 -2.15 0.63
CA MET A 83 9.96 -2.08 -0.46
C MET A 83 10.55 -1.49 -1.74
N LEU A 84 11.31 -0.39 -1.63
CA LEU A 84 11.98 0.25 -2.76
C LEU A 84 13.04 -0.67 -3.37
N ARG A 85 13.80 -1.39 -2.54
CA ARG A 85 14.81 -2.36 -3.00
C ARG A 85 14.26 -3.49 -3.86
N LYS A 86 12.98 -3.82 -3.75
CA LYS A 86 12.38 -4.80 -4.67
C LYS A 86 12.32 -4.28 -6.10
N ALA A 87 12.11 -2.99 -6.28
CA ALA A 87 12.15 -2.34 -7.59
C ALA A 87 13.59 -1.97 -8.00
N GLU A 88 14.41 -1.54 -7.04
CA GLU A 88 15.79 -1.08 -7.24
C GLU A 88 16.77 -1.82 -6.31
N PRO A 89 17.21 -3.05 -6.65
CA PRO A 89 18.02 -3.89 -5.76
C PRO A 89 19.37 -3.30 -5.36
N ALA A 90 19.89 -2.38 -6.18
CA ALA A 90 21.15 -1.68 -5.99
C ALA A 90 21.09 -0.60 -4.91
N LEU A 91 19.89 -0.12 -4.54
CA LEU A 91 19.73 0.92 -3.52
C LEU A 91 20.19 0.42 -2.15
N SER A 92 21.35 0.85 -1.70
CA SER A 92 21.88 0.55 -0.37
C SER A 92 21.13 1.33 0.71
N TRP A 93 21.29 0.91 1.97
CA TRP A 93 20.72 1.64 3.11
C TRP A 93 21.37 3.02 3.26
N GLU A 94 22.68 3.13 3.06
CA GLU A 94 23.42 4.40 3.15
C GLU A 94 22.94 5.41 2.11
N GLU A 95 22.72 4.98 0.86
CA GLU A 95 22.17 5.84 -0.20
C GLU A 95 20.75 6.29 0.12
N PHE A 96 19.93 5.40 0.68
CA PHE A 96 18.60 5.76 1.15
C PHE A 96 18.66 6.75 2.31
N GLU A 97 19.60 6.59 3.24
CA GLU A 97 19.79 7.53 4.35
C GLU A 97 20.29 8.90 3.90
N ALA A 98 21.08 8.94 2.83
CA ALA A 98 21.58 10.17 2.23
C ALA A 98 20.50 10.96 1.47
N LEU A 99 19.29 10.40 1.28
CA LEU A 99 18.20 11.12 0.63
C LEU A 99 17.84 12.39 1.40
N PRO A 100 17.55 13.51 0.71
CA PRO A 100 17.11 14.73 1.35
C PRO A 100 15.87 14.50 2.23
N PHE A 101 15.79 15.21 3.36
CA PHE A 101 14.69 15.05 4.33
C PHE A 101 13.29 15.14 3.69
N HIS A 102 13.06 16.13 2.82
CA HIS A 102 11.78 16.32 2.15
C HIS A 102 11.41 15.13 1.24
N VAL A 103 12.39 14.52 0.56
CA VAL A 103 12.19 13.31 -0.24
C VAL A 103 11.74 12.15 0.63
N LYS A 104 12.40 11.93 1.79
CA LYS A 104 11.99 10.89 2.74
C LYS A 104 10.59 11.12 3.28
N ALA A 105 10.22 12.35 3.59
CA ALA A 105 8.88 12.71 4.08
C ALA A 105 7.78 12.44 3.02
N ILE A 106 8.06 12.71 1.74
CA ILE A 106 7.14 12.39 0.65
C ILE A 106 7.01 10.88 0.49
N LEU A 107 8.12 10.14 0.47
CA LEU A 107 8.12 8.67 0.39
C LEU A 107 7.33 8.04 1.54
N ALA A 108 7.56 8.51 2.77
CA ALA A 108 6.81 8.14 3.96
C ALA A 108 5.30 8.34 3.78
N THR A 109 4.91 9.50 3.27
CA THR A 109 3.51 9.86 3.05
C THR A 109 2.87 9.00 1.97
N ARG A 110 3.55 8.77 0.84
CA ARG A 110 3.01 7.98 -0.28
C ARG A 110 2.92 6.50 0.05
N LEU A 111 3.93 5.93 0.68
CA LEU A 111 3.97 4.49 0.97
C LEU A 111 3.13 4.12 2.19
N SER A 112 2.90 5.03 3.13
CA SER A 112 1.94 4.79 4.22
C SER A 112 0.50 4.67 3.73
N GLN A 113 0.13 5.32 2.63
CA GLN A 113 -1.21 5.18 2.01
C GLN A 113 -1.43 3.79 1.41
N VAL A 114 -0.37 3.07 1.05
CA VAL A 114 -0.44 1.69 0.55
C VAL A 114 -0.77 0.72 1.69
N PHE A 115 -0.29 1.03 2.90
CA PHE A 115 -0.52 0.21 4.10
C PHE A 115 -1.06 1.06 5.25
N PRO A 116 -2.34 1.50 5.17
CA PRO A 116 -2.91 2.42 6.15
C PRO A 116 -2.94 1.84 7.58
N ARG A 117 -2.87 0.51 7.72
CA ARG A 117 -2.79 -0.16 9.03
C ARG A 117 -1.38 -0.39 9.56
N PHE A 118 -0.34 -0.20 8.76
CA PHE A 118 1.04 -0.40 9.23
C PHE A 118 1.39 0.61 10.33
N LEU A 119 1.08 1.90 10.10
CA LEU A 119 1.28 2.95 11.09
C LEU A 119 0.21 2.94 12.20
N ALA A 120 -1.01 2.52 11.90
CA ALA A 120 -2.10 2.48 12.88
C ALA A 120 -1.88 1.47 14.01
N GLN A 121 -1.09 0.41 13.80
CA GLN A 121 -0.75 -0.56 14.86
C GLN A 121 0.30 -0.06 15.86
N GLN A 122 0.94 1.09 15.62
CA GLN A 122 1.87 1.69 16.59
C GLN A 122 1.18 2.68 17.54
N GLN A 123 -0.10 2.99 17.32
CA GLN A 123 -0.93 3.69 18.29
C GLN A 123 -1.69 2.66 19.11
N THR A 124 -1.06 2.15 20.16
CA THR A 124 -1.78 1.48 21.24
C THR A 124 -2.82 2.48 21.78
N PRO A 125 -4.13 2.19 21.76
CA PRO A 125 -5.05 3.00 22.55
C PRO A 125 -4.67 2.86 24.04
N PRO A 126 -4.87 3.93 24.83
CA PRO A 126 -4.53 3.96 26.26
C PRO A 126 -5.26 2.87 27.07
#